data_AF-A0A969AP90-F1
#
_entry.id   AF-A0A969AP90-F1
#
_cell.length_a   1.000
_cell.length_b   1.000
_cell.length_c   1.000
_cell.angle_alpha   90.00
_cell.angle_beta   90.00
_cell.angle_gamma   90.00
#
_symmetry.space_group_name_H-M   'P 1'
#
loop_
_entity.id
_entity.type
_entity.pdbx_description
1 polymer ?
#
loop_
_entity_poly.entity_id
_entity_poly.type
_entity_poly.pdbx_seq_one_letter_code
_entity_poly.pdbx_strand_id
1 'polypeptide(L)'
;WVCRKGNVPWHLHRFGALPYLGSALFSPHPLEAAYPQLDLPDQPFESLLAWLAEQGWGWQEPNGDRNPILTPGRLAIAFEGLINGPTGRSQVSTPEQLAELGDRTIHAYVLAEIQRHTGQSFPNLAALEAGLTDALCLLLVEQILPRVTVLDPACGSGRFLVMALHCLQNLYRCCVNYSARSHDARVQNWVQSVNIQSGAMGRTVNGAIARQIITQNLYGVDLDPAAIDITRTQLALVLLATNPIPTVLPPLTMNLRVGNSLIGFIQVDEVGFDQVPLTKKAAILPQAPSETALQGNLLQPLVADSYRTILKEKHLRAEEYHAQTQALAETGALPPVLQEEFLRDRLASLEQTAQTKLDQLLFNHFSQTLGIRVTVPKMLATMPGRLRRRRLTLADIVALTPFHWGFHYHPQITVGGFDIVLTQPPQGTLRPSPEDFYQRHQHHFEAFGIDLATFKTNRQDLLRQHSILAQLWVAEGETVAYSRQYFRCSPDYALQTSGAAQKAIYRSKLFSQRCAALTQPQGITAIVEHGI
;
A
#
# COMPACT_ATOMS: atom_id res chain seq x y z
N TRP A 1 -12.74 -32.79 -2.93
CA TRP A 1 -13.19 -33.23 -1.59
C TRP A 1 -14.71 -33.27 -1.56
N VAL A 2 -15.30 -34.45 -1.77
CA VAL A 2 -16.76 -34.61 -1.88
C VAL A 2 -17.35 -34.84 -0.49
N CYS A 3 -18.06 -33.85 0.05
CA CYS A 3 -18.84 -34.01 1.27
C CYS A 3 -20.02 -34.96 1.02
N ARG A 4 -20.02 -36.12 1.68
CA ARG A 4 -21.22 -36.95 1.84
C ARG A 4 -22.19 -36.21 2.77
N LYS A 5 -23.46 -36.09 2.36
CA LYS A 5 -24.56 -35.54 3.16
C LYS A 5 -24.59 -36.23 4.53
N GLY A 6 -24.43 -35.45 5.61
CA GLY A 6 -24.66 -35.91 6.99
C GLY A 6 -23.53 -35.69 7.98
N ASN A 7 -22.29 -35.45 7.55
CA ASN A 7 -21.21 -35.11 8.46
C ASN A 7 -21.02 -33.59 8.52
N VAL A 8 -21.14 -33.03 9.72
CA VAL A 8 -20.58 -31.71 10.03
C VAL A 8 -19.10 -31.73 9.60
N PRO A 9 -18.67 -30.81 8.72
CA PRO A 9 -17.28 -30.77 8.27
C PRO A 9 -16.27 -30.84 9.43
N TRP A 10 -15.20 -31.62 9.27
CA TRP A 10 -14.20 -31.85 10.34
C TRP A 10 -13.63 -30.56 10.93
N HIS A 11 -13.50 -29.51 10.12
CA HIS A 11 -13.02 -28.20 10.54
C HIS A 11 -13.99 -27.50 11.48
N LEU A 12 -15.31 -27.68 11.32
CA LEU A 12 -16.30 -27.17 12.26
C LEU A 12 -16.23 -27.92 13.60
N HIS A 13 -15.91 -29.21 13.59
CA HIS A 13 -15.67 -29.99 14.81
C HIS A 13 -14.39 -29.56 15.55
N ARG A 14 -13.32 -29.21 14.83
CA ARG A 14 -12.02 -28.88 15.42
C ARG A 14 -11.88 -27.41 15.79
N PHE A 15 -12.48 -26.51 15.01
CA PHE A 15 -12.25 -25.06 15.09
C PHE A 15 -13.54 -24.25 15.31
N GLY A 16 -14.70 -24.88 15.34
CA GLY A 16 -15.99 -24.18 15.42
C GLY A 16 -16.36 -23.44 14.13
N ALA A 17 -17.38 -22.59 14.21
CA ALA A 17 -17.86 -21.79 13.09
C ALA A 17 -16.96 -20.57 12.85
N LEU A 18 -15.81 -20.79 12.20
CA LEU A 18 -14.93 -19.71 11.76
C LEU A 18 -15.56 -18.97 10.56
N PRO A 19 -15.68 -17.63 10.60
CA PRO A 19 -16.22 -16.87 9.47
C PRO A 19 -15.24 -16.84 8.30
N TYR A 20 -15.76 -16.83 7.08
CA TYR A 20 -14.96 -16.52 5.90
C TYR A 20 -14.66 -15.02 5.85
N LEU A 21 -13.38 -14.65 5.99
CA LEU A 21 -12.93 -13.25 5.96
C LEU A 21 -12.36 -12.83 4.60
N GLY A 22 -12.38 -13.69 3.59
CA GLY A 22 -11.74 -13.45 2.29
C GLY A 22 -10.25 -13.82 2.27
N SER A 23 -9.66 -13.83 1.07
CA SER A 23 -8.24 -14.18 0.87
C SER A 23 -7.27 -13.00 1.07
N ALA A 24 -7.74 -11.76 1.22
CA ALA A 24 -6.89 -10.58 1.17
C ALA A 24 -5.75 -10.54 2.22
N LEU A 25 -6.01 -11.04 3.44
CA LEU A 25 -5.01 -11.16 4.52
C LEU A 25 -4.54 -12.60 4.75
N PHE A 26 -5.32 -13.59 4.30
CA PHE A 26 -5.13 -15.01 4.60
C PHE A 26 -4.70 -15.83 3.37
N SER A 27 -4.32 -15.15 2.28
CA SER A 27 -3.70 -15.81 1.12
C SER A 27 -2.37 -16.42 1.54
N PRO A 28 -1.96 -17.56 0.95
CA PRO A 28 -0.63 -18.11 1.15
C PRO A 28 0.43 -17.04 0.91
N HIS A 29 1.30 -16.84 1.89
CA HIS A 29 2.36 -15.84 1.79
C HIS A 29 3.43 -16.31 0.78
N PRO A 30 4.12 -15.41 0.05
CA PRO A 30 5.21 -15.80 -0.86
C PRO A 30 6.31 -16.64 -0.20
N LEU A 31 6.51 -16.50 1.11
CA LEU A 31 7.43 -17.35 1.88
C LEU A 31 6.94 -18.81 1.99
N GLU A 32 5.64 -19.03 2.16
CA GLU A 32 5.08 -20.39 2.19
C GLU A 32 5.27 -21.08 0.83
N ALA A 33 5.09 -20.34 -0.26
CA ALA A 33 5.35 -20.85 -1.61
C ALA A 33 6.84 -21.09 -1.88
N ALA A 34 7.71 -20.21 -1.38
CA ALA A 34 9.17 -20.34 -1.55
C ALA A 34 9.77 -21.47 -0.70
N TYR A 35 9.16 -21.76 0.45
CA TYR A 35 9.64 -22.75 1.41
C TYR A 35 8.52 -23.72 1.81
N PRO A 36 8.03 -24.58 0.89
CA PRO A 36 6.88 -25.46 1.14
C PRO A 36 7.15 -26.58 2.16
N GLN A 37 8.42 -26.79 2.51
CA GLN A 37 8.88 -27.76 3.51
C GLN A 37 9.24 -27.07 4.84
N LEU A 38 8.95 -25.78 4.99
CA LEU A 38 9.20 -25.05 6.22
C LEU A 38 8.27 -25.58 7.31
N ASP A 39 8.86 -26.27 8.28
CA ASP A 39 8.18 -26.75 9.49
C ASP A 39 8.75 -25.99 10.68
N LEU A 40 7.95 -25.07 11.23
CA LEU A 40 8.35 -24.27 12.38
C LEU A 40 7.83 -24.93 13.65
N PRO A 41 8.64 -25.05 14.72
CA PRO A 41 8.16 -25.62 15.97
C PRO A 41 7.04 -24.77 16.56
N ASP A 42 6.02 -25.40 17.15
CA ASP A 42 4.87 -24.71 17.75
C ASP A 42 5.26 -23.88 19.00
N GLN A 43 6.30 -24.32 19.72
CA GLN A 43 6.67 -23.80 21.05
C GLN A 43 6.79 -22.25 21.14
N PRO A 44 7.41 -21.53 20.18
CA PRO A 44 7.46 -20.07 20.22
C PRO A 44 6.09 -19.42 20.01
N PHE A 45 5.21 -20.03 19.21
CA PHE A 45 3.88 -19.54 18.92
C PHE A 45 2.91 -19.80 20.07
N GLU A 46 3.01 -20.93 20.76
CA GLU A 46 2.17 -21.25 21.92
C GLU A 46 2.24 -20.16 22.99
N SER A 47 3.45 -19.73 23.35
CA SER A 47 3.66 -18.67 24.35
C SER A 47 3.07 -17.33 23.90
N LEU A 48 3.24 -16.98 22.62
CA LEU A 48 2.72 -15.75 22.05
C LEU A 48 1.18 -15.76 21.99
N LEU A 49 0.59 -16.86 21.51
CA LEU A 49 -0.86 -17.02 21.38
C LEU A 49 -1.54 -17.09 22.76
N ALA A 50 -0.92 -17.73 23.74
CA ALA A 50 -1.39 -17.72 25.12
C ALA A 50 -1.42 -16.29 25.68
N TRP A 51 -0.34 -15.53 25.49
CA TRP A 51 -0.30 -14.12 25.90
C TRP A 51 -1.38 -13.28 25.22
N LEU A 52 -1.59 -13.45 23.90
CA LEU A 52 -2.65 -12.77 23.14
C LEU A 52 -4.06 -13.15 23.62
N ALA A 53 -4.26 -14.40 24.03
CA ALA A 53 -5.52 -14.90 24.56
C ALA A 53 -5.83 -14.35 25.97
N GLU A 54 -4.81 -14.01 26.75
CA GLU A 54 -4.95 -13.36 28.05
C GLU A 54 -5.28 -11.86 27.94
N GLN A 55 -5.02 -11.23 26.79
CA GLN A 55 -5.34 -9.82 26.60
C GLN A 55 -6.85 -9.62 26.45
N GLY A 56 -7.38 -8.56 27.06
CA GLY A 56 -8.75 -8.13 26.76
C GLY A 56 -8.80 -7.49 25.37
N TRP A 57 -9.73 -7.90 24.52
CA TRP A 57 -9.94 -7.29 23.20
C TRP A 57 -11.17 -6.38 23.24
N GLY A 58 -11.05 -5.17 22.68
CA GLY A 58 -12.17 -4.24 22.64
C GLY A 58 -12.04 -3.21 21.53
N TRP A 59 -13.17 -2.59 21.19
CA TRP A 59 -13.25 -1.62 20.08
C TRP A 59 -13.07 -0.18 20.53
N GLN A 60 -13.37 0.10 21.79
CA GLN A 60 -13.24 1.42 22.42
C GLN A 60 -12.37 1.30 23.65
N GLU A 61 -11.53 2.30 23.89
CA GLU A 61 -10.80 2.40 25.15
C GLU A 61 -11.79 2.40 26.32
N PRO A 62 -11.56 1.63 27.40
CA PRO A 62 -12.46 1.64 28.54
C PRO A 62 -12.41 3.02 29.19
N ASN A 63 -13.58 3.53 29.61
CA ASN A 63 -13.64 4.69 30.48
C ASN A 63 -13.14 4.30 31.88
N GLY A 64 -11.82 4.22 32.08
CA GLY A 64 -11.19 3.96 33.37
C GLY A 64 -10.17 2.83 33.41
N ASP A 65 -9.46 2.80 34.55
CA ASP A 65 -8.04 2.42 34.65
C ASP A 65 -7.77 0.97 35.09
N ARG A 66 -8.55 -0.02 34.62
CA ARG A 66 -8.49 -1.35 35.26
C ARG A 66 -8.18 -2.57 34.42
N ASN A 67 -7.89 -2.44 33.12
CA ASN A 67 -7.04 -3.39 32.40
C ASN A 67 -6.72 -2.82 31.01
N PRO A 68 -5.46 -2.91 30.53
CA PRO A 68 -5.15 -2.56 29.17
C PRO A 68 -5.84 -3.56 28.23
N ILE A 69 -6.82 -3.10 27.45
CA ILE A 69 -7.37 -3.87 26.34
C ILE A 69 -6.59 -3.55 25.06
N LEU A 70 -6.52 -4.50 24.14
CA LEU A 70 -6.04 -4.29 22.78
C LEU A 70 -7.19 -3.69 21.96
N THR A 71 -6.96 -2.47 21.49
CA THR A 71 -7.84 -1.73 20.58
C THR A 71 -7.13 -1.51 19.25
N PRO A 72 -7.87 -1.26 18.14
CA PRO A 72 -7.25 -0.87 16.88
C PRO A 72 -6.31 0.34 17.03
N GLY A 73 -6.64 1.31 17.89
CA GLY A 73 -5.79 2.48 18.15
C GLY A 73 -4.47 2.13 18.84
N ARG A 74 -4.48 1.27 19.86
CA ARG A 74 -3.25 0.81 20.53
C ARG A 74 -2.37 -0.04 19.61
N LEU A 75 -2.98 -0.91 18.82
CA LEU A 75 -2.27 -1.67 17.80
C LEU A 75 -1.65 -0.74 16.76
N ALA A 76 -2.34 0.34 16.37
CA ALA A 76 -1.80 1.32 15.45
C ALA A 76 -0.51 1.98 15.98
N ILE A 77 -0.48 2.34 17.27
CA ILE A 77 0.72 2.88 17.93
C ILE A 77 1.86 1.83 17.94
N ALA A 78 1.55 0.58 18.27
CA ALA A 78 2.54 -0.50 18.28
C ALA A 78 3.13 -0.75 16.88
N PHE A 79 2.28 -0.78 15.85
CA PHE A 79 2.69 -0.93 14.46
C PHE A 79 3.53 0.25 13.96
N GLU A 80 3.18 1.48 14.36
CA GLU A 80 3.99 2.65 14.05
C GLU A 80 5.37 2.58 14.71
N GLY A 81 5.46 2.09 15.95
CA GLY A 81 6.73 1.80 16.62
C GLY A 81 7.57 0.76 15.86
N LEU A 82 6.93 -0.29 15.33
CA LEU A 82 7.61 -1.33 14.54
C LEU A 82 8.21 -0.77 13.25
N ILE A 83 7.46 0.06 12.51
CA ILE A 83 7.94 0.70 11.28
C ILE A 83 9.06 1.70 11.54
N ASN A 84 8.97 2.48 12.63
CA ASN A 84 9.98 3.49 12.95
C ASN A 84 11.28 2.89 13.53
N GLY A 85 11.22 1.63 13.97
CA GLY A 85 12.32 0.90 14.57
C GLY A 85 12.77 1.47 15.93
N PRO A 86 13.75 0.80 16.59
CA PRO A 86 14.22 1.17 17.93
C PRO A 86 14.88 2.55 18.00
N THR A 87 15.25 3.13 16.86
CA THR A 87 15.87 4.48 16.79
C THR A 87 14.86 5.63 16.77
N GLY A 88 13.55 5.37 16.74
CA GLY A 88 12.51 6.41 16.85
C GLY A 88 12.57 7.46 15.74
N ARG A 89 12.67 7.02 14.48
CA ARG A 89 12.96 7.92 13.33
C ARG A 89 11.83 8.86 12.95
N SER A 90 10.67 8.71 13.56
CA SER A 90 9.51 9.58 13.38
C SER A 90 8.75 9.66 14.69
N GLN A 91 8.30 10.87 15.02
CA GLN A 91 7.43 11.11 16.17
C GLN A 91 6.06 10.51 15.87
N VAL A 92 5.54 9.72 16.81
CA VAL A 92 4.15 9.22 16.76
C VAL A 92 3.23 10.42 16.86
N SER A 93 2.38 10.63 15.85
CA SER A 93 1.43 11.74 15.83
C SER A 93 0.32 11.49 16.85
N THR A 94 -0.05 12.52 17.61
CA THR A 94 -1.18 12.41 18.54
C THR A 94 -2.52 12.41 17.78
N PRO A 95 -3.61 11.89 18.38
CA PRO A 95 -4.93 11.98 17.78
C PRO A 95 -5.36 13.41 17.43
N GLU A 96 -5.00 14.40 18.25
CA GLU A 96 -5.33 15.82 18.03
C GLU A 96 -4.60 16.38 16.81
N GLN A 97 -3.31 16.05 16.68
CA GLN A 97 -2.50 16.39 15.52
C GLN A 97 -3.09 15.81 14.22
N LEU A 98 -3.49 14.53 14.25
CA LEU A 98 -4.14 13.90 13.09
C LEU A 98 -5.50 14.54 12.78
N ALA A 99 -6.29 14.90 13.80
CA ALA A 99 -7.57 15.59 13.59
C ALA A 99 -7.36 16.95 12.92
N GLU A 100 -6.42 17.76 13.40
CA GLU A 100 -6.10 19.06 12.82
C GLU A 100 -5.58 18.94 11.38
N LEU A 101 -4.72 17.94 11.12
CA LEU A 101 -4.25 17.66 9.77
C LEU A 101 -5.41 17.26 8.85
N GLY A 102 -6.33 16.42 9.34
CA GLY A 102 -7.54 16.01 8.62
C GLY A 102 -8.46 17.19 8.28
N ASP A 103 -8.62 18.13 9.21
CA ASP A 103 -9.39 19.37 8.98
C ASP A 103 -8.77 20.24 7.90
N ARG A 104 -7.44 20.45 7.96
CA ARG A 104 -6.69 21.28 7.01
C ARG A 104 -6.52 20.65 5.63
N THR A 105 -6.84 19.36 5.47
CA THR A 105 -6.63 18.61 4.22
C THR A 105 -7.93 18.02 3.69
N ILE A 106 -8.44 16.93 4.28
CA ILE A 106 -9.62 16.22 3.81
C ILE A 106 -10.87 17.10 3.87
N HIS A 107 -11.16 17.70 5.03
CA HIS A 107 -12.34 18.56 5.15
C HIS A 107 -12.17 19.83 4.32
N ALA A 108 -11.02 20.50 4.37
CA ALA A 108 -10.74 21.68 3.56
C ALA A 108 -10.95 21.44 2.05
N TYR A 109 -10.48 20.29 1.54
CA TYR A 109 -10.70 19.90 0.15
C TYR A 109 -12.19 19.76 -0.16
N VAL A 110 -12.94 18.99 0.63
CA VAL A 110 -14.38 18.79 0.41
C VAL A 110 -15.17 20.10 0.51
N LEU A 111 -14.82 20.99 1.44
CA LEU A 111 -15.45 22.31 1.56
C LEU A 111 -15.15 23.20 0.35
N ALA A 112 -13.93 23.16 -0.18
CA ALA A 112 -13.58 23.83 -1.43
C ALA A 112 -14.33 23.21 -2.63
N GLU A 113 -14.53 21.89 -2.64
CA GLU A 113 -15.32 21.24 -3.67
C GLU A 113 -16.77 21.74 -3.68
N ILE A 114 -17.41 21.81 -2.51
CA ILE A 114 -18.76 22.37 -2.34
C ILE A 114 -18.82 23.81 -2.86
N GLN A 115 -17.84 24.64 -2.50
CA GLN A 115 -17.80 26.04 -2.93
C GLN A 115 -17.72 26.17 -4.45
N ARG A 116 -16.91 25.35 -5.13
CA ARG A 116 -16.83 25.38 -6.60
C ARG A 116 -18.13 24.90 -7.26
N HIS A 117 -18.81 23.91 -6.69
CA HIS A 117 -20.06 23.38 -7.25
C HIS A 117 -21.28 24.27 -7.00
N THR A 118 -21.32 24.99 -5.87
CA THR A 118 -22.54 25.66 -5.39
C THR A 118 -22.38 27.15 -5.14
N GLY A 119 -21.16 27.67 -5.06
CA GLY A 119 -20.85 29.02 -4.57
C GLY A 119 -20.95 29.19 -3.05
N GLN A 120 -21.43 28.18 -2.30
CA GLN A 120 -21.58 28.25 -0.85
C GLN A 120 -20.25 27.92 -0.16
N SER A 121 -19.89 28.71 0.85
CA SER A 121 -18.67 28.51 1.63
C SER A 121 -19.01 28.19 3.07
N PHE A 122 -18.35 27.17 3.63
CA PHE A 122 -18.48 26.80 5.03
C PHE A 122 -17.09 26.88 5.70
N PRO A 123 -16.97 27.48 6.89
CA PRO A 123 -15.67 27.62 7.57
C PRO A 123 -15.15 26.30 8.15
N ASN A 124 -16.02 25.34 8.46
CA ASN A 124 -15.67 24.06 9.07
C ASN A 124 -16.81 23.03 8.90
N LEU A 125 -16.56 21.80 9.33
CA LEU A 125 -17.53 20.70 9.26
C LEU A 125 -18.83 20.98 10.04
N ALA A 126 -18.74 21.62 11.21
CA ALA A 126 -19.93 21.93 12.02
C ALA A 126 -20.87 22.91 11.30
N ALA A 127 -20.30 23.93 10.63
CA ALA A 127 -21.07 24.86 9.82
C ALA A 127 -21.69 24.18 8.59
N LEU A 128 -20.97 23.24 7.96
CA LEU A 128 -21.52 22.41 6.90
C LEU A 128 -22.72 21.60 7.41
N GLU A 129 -22.59 20.88 8.52
CA GLU A 129 -23.66 20.05 9.09
C GLU A 129 -24.91 20.87 9.42
N ALA A 130 -24.75 22.06 9.99
CA ALA A 130 -25.84 23.00 10.26
C ALA A 130 -26.50 23.53 8.98
N GLY A 131 -25.71 23.72 7.91
CA GLY A 131 -26.16 24.25 6.63
C GLY A 131 -26.61 23.21 5.59
N LEU A 132 -26.64 21.91 5.95
CA LEU A 132 -27.06 20.87 5.02
C LEU A 132 -28.50 21.09 4.54
N THR A 133 -28.70 20.89 3.24
CA THR A 133 -29.98 20.88 2.53
C THR A 133 -30.07 19.59 1.71
N ASP A 134 -31.25 19.25 1.19
CA ASP A 134 -31.44 18.02 0.38
C ASP A 134 -30.52 18.03 -0.84
N ALA A 135 -30.42 19.17 -1.53
CA ALA A 135 -29.55 19.35 -2.69
C ALA A 135 -28.06 19.19 -2.34
N LEU A 136 -27.62 19.76 -1.21
CA LEU A 136 -26.23 19.67 -0.78
C LEU A 136 -25.88 18.26 -0.28
N CYS A 137 -26.80 17.60 0.41
CA CYS A 137 -26.65 16.21 0.84
C CYS A 137 -26.46 15.28 -0.36
N LEU A 138 -27.33 15.38 -1.37
CA LEU A 138 -27.22 14.59 -2.60
C LEU A 138 -25.93 14.91 -3.38
N LEU A 139 -25.56 16.17 -3.50
CA LEU A 139 -24.28 16.56 -4.12
C LEU A 139 -23.09 15.88 -3.43
N LEU A 140 -23.07 15.88 -2.09
CA LEU A 140 -22.00 15.25 -1.32
C LEU A 140 -21.94 13.74 -1.58
N VAL A 141 -23.06 13.03 -1.42
CA VAL A 141 -23.05 11.56 -1.40
C VAL A 141 -23.06 10.93 -2.80
N GLU A 142 -23.48 11.65 -3.83
CA GLU A 142 -23.53 11.14 -5.21
C GLU A 142 -22.37 11.62 -6.08
N GLN A 143 -21.78 12.80 -5.79
CA GLN A 143 -20.82 13.43 -6.69
C GLN A 143 -19.47 13.74 -6.04
N ILE A 144 -19.45 14.27 -4.82
CA ILE A 144 -18.19 14.70 -4.19
C ILE A 144 -17.51 13.53 -3.47
N LEU A 145 -18.12 13.02 -2.38
CA LEU A 145 -17.48 12.06 -1.48
C LEU A 145 -17.08 10.73 -2.16
N PRO A 146 -17.87 10.13 -3.07
CA PRO A 146 -17.45 8.90 -3.75
C PRO A 146 -16.25 9.07 -4.69
N ARG A 147 -15.92 10.32 -5.07
CA ARG A 147 -14.88 10.61 -6.06
C ARG A 147 -13.56 11.09 -5.46
N VAL A 148 -13.54 11.46 -4.17
CA VAL A 148 -12.32 11.93 -3.50
C VAL A 148 -11.26 10.83 -3.47
N THR A 149 -10.06 11.11 -3.92
CA THR A 149 -8.93 10.19 -3.92
C THR A 149 -7.82 10.73 -3.01
N VAL A 150 -7.41 9.93 -2.05
CA VAL A 150 -6.39 10.25 -1.05
C VAL A 150 -5.23 9.27 -1.18
N LEU A 151 -4.04 9.80 -1.47
CA LEU A 151 -2.81 9.02 -1.61
C LEU A 151 -1.84 9.30 -0.47
N ASP A 152 -1.28 8.24 0.09
CA ASP A 152 0.00 8.29 0.82
C ASP A 152 1.10 7.49 0.09
N PRO A 153 2.06 8.15 -0.60
CA PRO A 153 3.13 7.50 -1.34
C PRO A 153 4.28 6.95 -0.47
N ALA A 154 4.21 7.05 0.85
CA ALA A 154 5.14 6.40 1.79
C ALA A 154 4.36 6.04 3.05
N CYS A 155 3.37 5.15 2.89
CA CYS A 155 2.27 5.03 3.86
C CYS A 155 2.66 4.45 5.21
N GLY A 156 3.80 3.75 5.32
CA GLY A 156 4.30 3.23 6.58
C GLY A 156 3.25 2.37 7.29
N SER A 157 2.88 2.76 8.51
CA SER A 157 1.85 2.07 9.30
C SER A 157 0.41 2.27 8.80
N GLY A 158 0.19 3.17 7.84
CA GLY A 158 -1.14 3.48 7.31
C GLY A 158 -1.92 4.54 8.10
N ARG A 159 -1.32 5.15 9.13
CA ARG A 159 -1.99 6.08 10.05
C ARG A 159 -2.71 7.23 9.34
N PHE A 160 -2.15 7.74 8.24
CA PHE A 160 -2.73 8.82 7.46
C PHE A 160 -3.91 8.38 6.61
N LEU A 161 -3.91 7.14 6.12
CA LEU A 161 -5.06 6.55 5.45
C LEU A 161 -6.19 6.26 6.46
N VAL A 162 -5.86 5.83 7.68
CA VAL A 162 -6.83 5.67 8.78
C VAL A 162 -7.42 7.03 9.20
N MET A 163 -6.60 8.08 9.30
CA MET A 163 -7.09 9.44 9.54
C MET A 163 -8.04 9.89 8.40
N ALA A 164 -7.64 9.70 7.14
CA ALA A 164 -8.47 10.06 6.00
C ALA A 164 -9.80 9.29 5.96
N LEU A 165 -9.78 8.01 6.33
CA LEU A 165 -10.99 7.20 6.53
C LEU A 165 -11.94 7.87 7.52
N HIS A 166 -11.44 8.26 8.70
CA HIS A 166 -12.27 8.88 9.73
C HIS A 166 -12.83 10.25 9.31
N CYS A 167 -12.05 11.07 8.63
CA CYS A 167 -12.53 12.35 8.07
C CYS A 167 -13.67 12.14 7.07
N LEU A 168 -13.50 11.22 6.11
CA LEU A 168 -14.55 10.91 5.14
C LEU A 168 -15.79 10.29 5.80
N GLN A 169 -15.61 9.41 6.79
CA GLN A 169 -16.71 8.86 7.58
C GLN A 169 -17.50 9.96 8.30
N ASN A 170 -16.83 10.98 8.84
CA ASN A 170 -17.50 12.10 9.50
C ASN A 170 -18.39 12.88 8.52
N LEU A 171 -17.91 13.13 7.30
CA LEU A 171 -18.71 13.79 6.25
C LEU A 171 -19.94 12.97 5.84
N TYR A 172 -19.78 11.66 5.64
CA TYR A 172 -20.92 10.78 5.38
C TYR A 172 -21.89 10.74 6.56
N ARG A 173 -21.39 10.73 7.80
CA ARG A 173 -22.20 10.75 9.02
C ARG A 173 -23.06 12.01 9.10
N CYS A 174 -22.55 13.18 8.71
CA CYS A 174 -23.37 14.39 8.61
C CYS A 174 -24.56 14.18 7.64
N CYS A 175 -24.34 13.50 6.51
CA CYS A 175 -25.39 13.20 5.52
C CYS A 175 -26.40 12.16 6.04
N VAL A 176 -25.93 11.11 6.73
CA VAL A 176 -26.80 10.10 7.37
C VAL A 176 -27.64 10.72 8.49
N ASN A 177 -27.05 11.58 9.32
CA ASN A 177 -27.79 12.29 10.37
C ASN A 177 -28.83 13.23 9.74
N TYR A 178 -28.46 13.93 8.66
CA TYR A 178 -29.36 14.81 7.93
C TYR A 178 -30.58 14.05 7.34
N SER A 179 -30.39 12.83 6.84
CA SER A 179 -31.50 12.07 6.23
C SER A 179 -32.63 11.78 7.22
N ALA A 180 -32.38 11.74 8.52
CA ALA A 180 -33.43 11.54 9.53
C ALA A 180 -34.48 12.67 9.58
N ARG A 181 -34.14 13.87 9.12
CA ARG A 181 -35.04 15.04 9.06
C ARG A 181 -35.47 15.44 7.64
N SER A 182 -34.88 14.84 6.61
CA SER A 182 -35.21 15.11 5.21
C SER A 182 -36.49 14.37 4.80
N HIS A 183 -37.30 15.01 3.94
CA HIS A 183 -38.47 14.38 3.31
C HIS A 183 -38.28 14.17 1.80
N ASP A 184 -37.10 14.48 1.25
CA ASP A 184 -36.79 14.26 -0.17
C ASP A 184 -36.61 12.75 -0.44
N ALA A 185 -37.35 12.24 -1.43
CA ALA A 185 -37.36 10.82 -1.76
C ALA A 185 -35.98 10.29 -2.18
N ARG A 186 -35.13 11.10 -2.82
CA ARG A 186 -33.78 10.66 -3.24
C ARG A 186 -32.86 10.52 -2.04
N VAL A 187 -32.93 11.45 -1.08
CA VAL A 187 -32.15 11.35 0.17
C VAL A 187 -32.56 10.10 0.95
N GLN A 188 -33.87 9.83 1.04
CA GLN A 188 -34.39 8.61 1.66
C GLN A 188 -33.95 7.35 0.92
N ASN A 189 -34.02 7.33 -0.42
CA ASN A 189 -33.57 6.20 -1.22
C ASN A 189 -32.06 5.95 -1.06
N TRP A 190 -31.25 7.00 -0.99
CA TRP A 190 -29.82 6.88 -0.75
C TRP A 190 -29.54 6.20 0.60
N VAL A 191 -30.07 6.73 1.71
CA VAL A 191 -29.80 6.13 3.04
C VAL A 191 -30.40 4.71 3.14
N GLN A 192 -31.54 4.45 2.51
CA GLN A 192 -32.10 3.10 2.41
C GLN A 192 -31.19 2.16 1.61
N SER A 193 -30.59 2.62 0.51
CA SER A 193 -29.65 1.80 -0.26
C SER A 193 -28.44 1.39 0.57
N VAL A 194 -27.90 2.30 1.40
CA VAL A 194 -26.82 2.01 2.35
C VAL A 194 -27.31 1.03 3.41
N ASN A 195 -28.50 1.24 3.99
CA ASN A 195 -29.09 0.34 4.99
C ASN A 195 -29.38 -1.08 4.46
N ILE A 196 -29.87 -1.21 3.22
CA ILE A 196 -30.18 -2.51 2.60
C ILE A 196 -28.88 -3.26 2.31
N GLN A 197 -27.88 -2.58 1.73
CA GLN A 197 -26.53 -3.14 1.56
C GLN A 197 -25.93 -3.56 2.90
N SER A 198 -26.21 -2.81 3.96
CA SER A 198 -25.78 -3.13 5.32
C SER A 198 -26.48 -4.39 5.86
N GLY A 199 -27.82 -4.41 5.89
CA GLY A 199 -28.62 -5.48 6.48
C GLY A 199 -28.53 -6.82 5.75
N ALA A 200 -28.51 -6.82 4.42
CA ALA A 200 -28.36 -8.04 3.62
C ALA A 200 -26.98 -8.72 3.83
N MET A 201 -25.98 -7.97 4.32
CA MET A 201 -24.61 -8.44 4.48
C MET A 201 -24.14 -8.49 5.95
N GLY A 202 -25.05 -8.31 6.91
CA GLY A 202 -24.72 -8.27 8.34
C GLY A 202 -23.83 -7.09 8.76
N ARG A 203 -23.75 -6.04 7.93
CA ARG A 203 -22.95 -4.82 8.17
C ARG A 203 -23.78 -3.74 8.84
N THR A 204 -23.11 -2.78 9.46
CA THR A 204 -23.74 -1.51 9.88
C THR A 204 -23.66 -0.48 8.74
N VAL A 205 -24.42 0.62 8.83
CA VAL A 205 -24.28 1.78 7.93
C VAL A 205 -22.84 2.29 7.92
N ASN A 206 -22.24 2.43 9.12
CA ASN A 206 -20.86 2.87 9.27
C ASN A 206 -19.88 1.88 8.63
N GLY A 207 -20.12 0.57 8.74
CA GLY A 207 -19.30 -0.46 8.11
C GLY A 207 -19.40 -0.47 6.59
N ALA A 208 -20.59 -0.20 6.02
CA ALA A 208 -20.76 -0.06 4.57
C ALA A 208 -20.03 1.18 4.03
N ILE A 209 -20.17 2.33 4.70
CA ILE A 209 -19.44 3.56 4.37
C ILE A 209 -17.93 3.35 4.50
N ALA A 210 -17.46 2.74 5.59
CA ALA A 210 -16.05 2.46 5.81
C ALA A 210 -15.46 1.60 4.68
N ARG A 211 -16.19 0.55 4.27
CA ARG A 211 -15.80 -0.32 3.17
C ARG A 211 -15.70 0.45 1.87
N GLN A 212 -16.71 1.27 1.55
CA GLN A 212 -16.70 2.09 0.34
C GLN A 212 -15.47 3.01 0.31
N ILE A 213 -15.21 3.71 1.43
CA ILE A 213 -14.07 4.62 1.54
C ILE A 213 -12.74 3.89 1.33
N ILE A 214 -12.55 2.77 2.03
CA ILE A 214 -11.32 1.98 1.95
C ILE A 214 -11.06 1.48 0.52
N THR A 215 -12.08 1.09 -0.24
CA THR A 215 -11.90 0.53 -1.58
C THR A 215 -11.84 1.56 -2.69
N GLN A 216 -12.48 2.73 -2.51
CA GLN A 216 -12.66 3.71 -3.59
C GLN A 216 -11.86 4.99 -3.40
N ASN A 217 -11.55 5.37 -2.16
CA ASN A 217 -10.98 6.68 -1.86
C ASN A 217 -9.51 6.60 -1.41
N LEU A 218 -9.08 5.50 -0.78
CA LEU A 218 -7.77 5.43 -0.12
C LEU A 218 -6.74 4.66 -0.97
N TYR A 219 -5.54 5.23 -1.08
CA TYR A 219 -4.43 4.69 -1.86
C TYR A 219 -3.12 4.84 -1.10
N GLY A 220 -2.26 3.83 -1.18
CA GLY A 220 -1.01 3.78 -0.43
C GLY A 220 0.10 3.10 -1.21
N VAL A 221 1.31 3.62 -1.09
CA VAL A 221 2.53 2.97 -1.60
C VAL A 221 3.59 2.98 -0.51
N ASP A 222 4.29 1.88 -0.36
CA ASP A 222 5.49 1.82 0.48
C ASP A 222 6.54 0.92 -0.17
N LEU A 223 7.80 1.21 0.12
CA LEU A 223 8.91 0.38 -0.33
C LEU A 223 9.00 -0.93 0.47
N ASP A 224 8.57 -0.91 1.73
CA ASP A 224 8.59 -2.07 2.62
C ASP A 224 7.28 -2.89 2.48
N PRO A 225 7.35 -4.15 2.03
CA PRO A 225 6.19 -5.04 2.01
C PRO A 225 5.49 -5.15 3.38
N ALA A 226 6.24 -5.17 4.48
CA ALA A 226 5.68 -5.30 5.82
C ALA A 226 4.83 -4.07 6.20
N ALA A 227 5.23 -2.87 5.76
CA ALA A 227 4.46 -1.64 5.96
C ALA A 227 3.10 -1.69 5.25
N ILE A 228 3.07 -2.24 4.03
CA ILE A 228 1.84 -2.44 3.28
C ILE A 228 0.92 -3.46 3.98
N ASP A 229 1.45 -4.56 4.52
CA ASP A 229 0.66 -5.55 5.24
C ASP A 229 0.12 -5.02 6.57
N ILE A 230 0.91 -4.21 7.28
CA ILE A 230 0.46 -3.46 8.46
C ILE A 230 -0.67 -2.50 8.10
N THR A 231 -0.53 -1.73 7.03
CA THR A 231 -1.56 -0.79 6.56
C THR A 231 -2.86 -1.52 6.22
N ARG A 232 -2.78 -2.65 5.49
CA ARG A 232 -3.94 -3.51 5.19
C ARG A 232 -4.61 -4.01 6.47
N THR A 233 -3.80 -4.45 7.43
CA THR A 233 -4.27 -4.94 8.73
C THR A 233 -4.99 -3.85 9.51
N GLN A 234 -4.45 -2.62 9.56
CA GLN A 234 -5.12 -1.51 10.25
C GLN A 234 -6.50 -1.19 9.65
N LEU A 235 -6.59 -1.08 8.32
CA LEU A 235 -7.87 -0.81 7.66
C LEU A 235 -8.88 -1.96 7.85
N ALA A 236 -8.39 -3.21 7.84
CA ALA A 236 -9.22 -4.38 8.14
C ALA A 236 -9.73 -4.38 9.59
N LEU A 237 -8.89 -4.03 10.56
CA LEU A 237 -9.29 -3.90 11.96
C LEU A 237 -10.36 -2.82 12.15
N VAL A 238 -10.26 -1.69 11.46
CA VAL A 238 -11.32 -0.66 11.47
C VAL A 238 -12.62 -1.21 10.90
N LEU A 239 -12.58 -1.96 9.79
CA LEU A 239 -13.78 -2.60 9.22
C LEU A 239 -14.41 -3.60 10.18
N LEU A 240 -13.62 -4.46 10.81
CA LEU A 240 -14.11 -5.42 11.79
C LEU A 240 -14.71 -4.71 13.01
N ALA A 241 -14.09 -3.61 13.47
CA ALA A 241 -14.60 -2.80 14.57
C ALA A 241 -15.96 -2.16 14.29
N THR A 242 -16.23 -1.84 13.02
CA THR A 242 -17.49 -1.19 12.62
C THR A 242 -18.66 -2.17 12.40
N ASN A 243 -18.42 -3.48 12.43
CA ASN A 243 -19.44 -4.49 12.15
C ASN A 243 -19.61 -5.48 13.32
N PRO A 244 -20.83 -5.72 13.81
CA PRO A 244 -21.07 -6.68 14.88
C PRO A 244 -20.86 -8.13 14.43
N ILE A 245 -21.05 -8.40 13.14
CA ILE A 245 -20.80 -9.70 12.51
C ILE A 245 -19.58 -9.54 11.60
N PRO A 246 -18.54 -10.39 11.74
CA PRO A 246 -17.40 -10.36 10.86
C PRO A 246 -17.83 -10.51 9.40
N THR A 247 -17.39 -9.60 8.56
CA THR A 247 -17.68 -9.63 7.12
C THR A 247 -16.41 -9.88 6.33
N VAL A 248 -16.57 -10.42 5.12
CA VAL A 248 -15.46 -10.58 4.18
C VAL A 248 -14.72 -9.25 4.05
N LEU A 249 -13.39 -9.29 4.09
CA LEU A 249 -12.55 -8.13 3.93
C LEU A 249 -12.39 -7.80 2.44
N PRO A 250 -12.43 -6.52 2.04
CA PRO A 250 -12.16 -6.15 0.66
C PRO A 250 -10.70 -6.46 0.30
N PRO A 251 -10.43 -6.94 -0.92
CA PRO A 251 -9.05 -7.03 -1.40
C PRO A 251 -8.48 -5.63 -1.64
N LEU A 252 -7.43 -5.28 -0.90
CA LEU A 252 -6.76 -3.96 -0.98
C LEU A 252 -5.49 -3.99 -1.83
N THR A 253 -5.26 -5.06 -2.58
CA THR A 253 -4.04 -5.24 -3.40
C THR A 253 -3.92 -4.21 -4.51
N MET A 254 -5.04 -3.64 -4.97
CA MET A 254 -5.06 -2.61 -6.00
C MET A 254 -4.81 -1.21 -5.43
N ASN A 255 -5.25 -0.95 -4.20
CA ASN A 255 -5.17 0.33 -3.51
C ASN A 255 -3.86 0.51 -2.73
N LEU A 256 -3.30 -0.57 -2.20
CA LEU A 256 -2.10 -0.59 -1.38
C LEU A 256 -1.02 -1.45 -2.04
N ARG A 257 0.05 -0.80 -2.49
CA ARG A 257 1.06 -1.38 -3.37
C ARG A 257 2.47 -1.28 -2.79
N VAL A 258 3.26 -2.31 -3.03
CA VAL A 258 4.71 -2.29 -2.76
C VAL A 258 5.43 -1.65 -3.94
N GLY A 259 6.32 -0.70 -3.68
CA GLY A 259 7.20 -0.14 -4.69
C GLY A 259 7.89 1.16 -4.27
N ASN A 260 8.90 1.53 -5.04
CA ASN A 260 9.65 2.75 -4.85
C ASN A 260 8.91 3.92 -5.49
N SER A 261 8.17 4.68 -4.68
CA SER A 261 7.42 5.87 -5.11
C SER A 261 8.23 6.92 -5.86
N LEU A 262 9.56 6.97 -5.66
CA LEU A 262 10.45 7.95 -6.29
C LEU A 262 11.04 7.48 -7.63
N ILE A 263 10.92 6.20 -7.98
CA ILE A 263 11.53 5.65 -9.20
C ILE A 263 10.47 4.90 -9.98
N GLY A 264 10.27 5.30 -11.22
CA GLY A 264 9.24 4.75 -12.09
C GLY A 264 8.53 5.87 -12.84
N PHE A 265 7.67 5.47 -13.77
CA PHE A 265 7.02 6.38 -14.71
C PHE A 265 5.74 6.98 -14.10
N ILE A 266 5.64 8.31 -14.06
CA ILE A 266 4.34 8.98 -13.82
C ILE A 266 3.41 8.68 -14.98
N GLN A 267 3.85 8.99 -16.19
CA GLN A 267 3.16 8.64 -17.43
C GLN A 267 3.96 7.59 -18.19
N VAL A 268 3.29 6.58 -18.71
CA VAL A 268 3.93 5.53 -19.51
C VAL A 268 3.90 5.92 -20.98
N ASP A 269 5.05 5.86 -21.64
CA ASP A 269 5.12 5.89 -23.10
C ASP A 269 4.55 4.58 -23.66
N GLU A 270 3.28 4.62 -24.07
CA GLU A 270 2.57 3.44 -24.60
C GLU A 270 3.27 2.86 -25.83
N VAL A 271 3.79 3.72 -26.71
CA VAL A 271 4.46 3.30 -27.95
C VAL A 271 5.79 2.62 -27.61
N GLY A 272 6.56 3.23 -26.72
CA GLY A 272 7.80 2.64 -26.21
C GLY A 272 7.55 1.31 -25.49
N PHE A 273 6.49 1.21 -24.69
CA PHE A 273 6.09 -0.02 -24.01
C PHE A 273 5.75 -1.12 -25.03
N ASP A 274 4.95 -0.82 -26.06
CA ASP A 274 4.50 -1.79 -27.05
C ASP A 274 5.67 -2.36 -27.88
N GLN A 275 6.76 -1.59 -28.05
CA GLN A 275 7.97 -2.00 -28.75
C GLN A 275 8.91 -2.89 -27.92
N VAL A 276 8.72 -3.01 -26.60
CA VAL A 276 9.55 -3.89 -25.76
C VAL A 276 9.21 -5.35 -26.05
N PRO A 277 10.16 -6.15 -26.58
CA PRO A 277 9.90 -7.55 -26.89
C PRO A 277 9.83 -8.39 -25.60
N LEU A 278 8.82 -9.25 -25.50
CA LEU A 278 8.78 -10.28 -24.47
C LEU A 278 9.82 -11.37 -24.78
N THR A 279 10.86 -11.48 -23.95
CA THR A 279 11.79 -12.62 -24.09
C THR A 279 11.10 -13.89 -23.59
N LYS A 280 11.10 -14.97 -24.40
CA LYS A 280 10.45 -16.26 -24.07
C LYS A 280 10.86 -16.87 -22.71
N LYS A 281 11.99 -16.42 -22.12
CA LYS A 281 12.45 -16.83 -20.77
C LYS A 281 11.74 -16.11 -19.61
N ALA A 282 11.18 -14.92 -19.83
CA ALA A 282 10.42 -14.21 -18.78
C ALA A 282 9.07 -14.89 -18.47
N ALA A 283 8.61 -15.78 -19.35
CA ALA A 283 7.41 -16.58 -19.15
C ALA A 283 7.59 -17.77 -18.20
N ILE A 284 8.81 -18.09 -17.74
CA ILE A 284 9.09 -19.28 -16.93
C ILE A 284 10.11 -18.97 -15.83
N LEU A 285 9.62 -18.57 -14.65
CA LEU A 285 10.26 -18.74 -13.34
C LEU A 285 9.16 -19.20 -12.35
N PRO A 286 9.50 -20.01 -11.35
CA PRO A 286 8.77 -21.24 -11.03
C PRO A 286 7.36 -20.98 -10.49
N GLN A 287 6.36 -21.38 -11.26
CA GLN A 287 5.04 -21.69 -10.73
C GLN A 287 5.18 -22.95 -9.87
N ALA A 288 4.72 -22.90 -8.63
CA ALA A 288 4.41 -24.12 -7.89
C ALA A 288 3.46 -24.97 -8.76
N PRO A 289 3.67 -26.29 -8.87
CA PRO A 289 2.82 -27.12 -9.72
C PRO A 289 1.43 -27.23 -9.08
N SER A 290 0.43 -26.54 -9.63
CA SER A 290 -0.98 -26.86 -9.34
C SER A 290 -1.47 -27.89 -10.38
N GLU A 291 -1.54 -29.15 -9.98
CA GLU A 291 -1.93 -30.32 -10.81
C GLU A 291 -3.41 -30.35 -11.24
N THR A 292 -4.18 -29.30 -11.05
CA THR A 292 -5.60 -29.26 -11.44
C THR A 292 -5.82 -28.38 -12.66
N ALA A 293 -5.28 -28.84 -13.80
CA ALA A 293 -5.66 -28.35 -15.11
C ALA A 293 -7.06 -28.88 -15.46
N LEU A 294 -8.10 -28.10 -15.14
CA LEU A 294 -9.43 -28.31 -15.71
C LEU A 294 -9.38 -27.91 -17.20
N GLN A 295 -9.44 -28.94 -18.05
CA GLN A 295 -9.48 -28.85 -19.51
C GLN A 295 -10.67 -28.00 -20.00
N GLY A 296 -10.37 -27.06 -20.88
CA GLY A 296 -11.36 -26.37 -21.71
C GLY A 296 -10.93 -24.97 -22.11
N ASN A 297 -10.31 -24.80 -23.28
CA ASN A 297 -10.14 -23.56 -24.07
C ASN A 297 -9.74 -22.22 -23.37
N LEU A 298 -9.28 -22.24 -22.11
CA LEU A 298 -8.89 -21.07 -21.31
C LEU A 298 -7.36 -20.85 -21.25
N LEU A 299 -6.60 -21.65 -21.99
CA LEU A 299 -5.13 -21.67 -22.04
C LEU A 299 -4.53 -20.93 -23.25
N GLN A 300 -5.26 -20.04 -23.93
CA GLN A 300 -4.52 -19.07 -24.73
C GLN A 300 -3.76 -18.17 -23.75
N PRO A 301 -2.41 -18.08 -23.84
CA PRO A 301 -1.71 -16.95 -23.24
C PRO A 301 -2.39 -15.73 -23.84
N LEU A 302 -3.04 -14.91 -23.03
CA LEU A 302 -3.58 -13.66 -23.54
C LEU A 302 -2.35 -12.80 -23.88
N VAL A 303 -2.00 -12.82 -25.16
CA VAL A 303 -0.98 -11.97 -25.77
C VAL A 303 -1.60 -10.57 -25.86
N ALA A 304 -1.91 -9.98 -24.70
CA ALA A 304 -2.12 -8.55 -24.60
C ALA A 304 -0.74 -7.91 -24.71
N ASP A 305 -0.26 -7.70 -25.92
CA ASP A 305 1.06 -7.09 -26.15
C ASP A 305 1.01 -5.57 -25.93
N SER A 306 -0.14 -4.96 -26.22
CA SER A 306 -0.28 -3.51 -26.12
C SER A 306 -0.67 -3.04 -24.73
N TYR A 307 -0.08 -1.91 -24.31
CA TYR A 307 -0.28 -1.29 -23.01
C TYR A 307 -1.75 -1.12 -22.65
N ARG A 308 -2.57 -0.59 -23.58
CA ARG A 308 -4.00 -0.38 -23.38
C ARG A 308 -4.79 -1.67 -23.20
N THR A 309 -4.39 -2.75 -23.88
CA THR A 309 -5.06 -4.04 -23.75
C THR A 309 -4.79 -4.63 -22.37
N ILE A 310 -3.54 -4.56 -21.90
CA ILE A 310 -3.17 -4.99 -20.54
C ILE A 310 -3.94 -4.19 -19.49
N LEU A 311 -4.05 -2.87 -19.63
CA LEU A 311 -4.80 -2.05 -18.67
C LEU A 311 -6.29 -2.40 -18.61
N LYS A 312 -6.93 -2.57 -19.79
CA LYS A 312 -8.33 -2.99 -19.86
C LYS A 312 -8.54 -4.36 -19.23
N GLU A 313 -7.65 -5.31 -19.54
CA GLU A 313 -7.73 -6.66 -18.98
C GLU A 313 -7.49 -6.69 -17.48
N LYS A 314 -6.50 -5.91 -16.99
CA LYS A 314 -6.24 -5.70 -15.56
C LYS A 314 -7.48 -5.17 -14.84
N HIS A 315 -8.13 -4.15 -15.41
CA HIS A 315 -9.33 -3.55 -14.84
C HIS A 315 -10.49 -4.55 -14.79
N LEU A 316 -10.81 -5.19 -15.92
CA LEU A 316 -11.86 -6.20 -16.00
C LEU A 316 -11.64 -7.35 -15.00
N ARG A 317 -10.41 -7.88 -14.93
CA ARG A 317 -10.04 -8.97 -14.00
C ARG A 317 -10.18 -8.55 -12.54
N ALA A 318 -9.80 -7.31 -12.21
CA ALA A 318 -9.95 -6.79 -10.86
C ALA A 318 -11.42 -6.64 -10.47
N GLU A 319 -12.28 -6.21 -11.38
CA GLU A 319 -13.73 -6.15 -11.18
C GLU A 319 -14.35 -7.56 -11.03
N GLU A 320 -13.98 -8.50 -11.89
CA GLU A 320 -14.41 -9.91 -11.80
C GLU A 320 -14.02 -10.52 -10.44
N TYR A 321 -12.77 -10.32 -10.02
CA TYR A 321 -12.27 -10.77 -8.72
C TYR A 321 -13.07 -10.15 -7.57
N HIS A 322 -13.30 -8.84 -7.60
CA HIS A 322 -14.06 -8.14 -6.56
C HIS A 322 -15.52 -8.64 -6.48
N ALA A 323 -16.20 -8.74 -7.62
CA ALA A 323 -17.57 -9.20 -7.71
C ALA A 323 -17.70 -10.63 -7.20
N GLN A 324 -16.73 -11.50 -7.52
CA GLN A 324 -16.69 -12.86 -7.01
C GLN A 324 -16.49 -12.88 -5.49
N THR A 325 -15.47 -12.20 -4.96
CA THR A 325 -15.25 -12.12 -3.50
C THR A 325 -16.50 -11.62 -2.76
N GLN A 326 -17.25 -10.68 -3.36
CA GLN A 326 -18.48 -10.17 -2.79
C GLN A 326 -19.65 -11.17 -2.84
N ALA A 327 -19.91 -11.82 -3.98
CA ALA A 327 -20.96 -12.82 -4.11
C ALA A 327 -20.77 -14.01 -3.14
N LEU A 328 -19.50 -14.33 -2.85
CA LEU A 328 -19.14 -15.35 -1.86
C LEU A 328 -19.47 -14.92 -0.43
N ALA A 329 -19.27 -13.64 -0.11
CA ALA A 329 -19.69 -13.08 1.17
C ALA A 329 -21.20 -13.19 1.39
N GLU A 330 -21.99 -13.02 0.33
CA GLU A 330 -23.46 -12.98 0.39
C GLU A 330 -24.10 -14.37 0.49
N THR A 331 -23.53 -15.37 -0.20
CA THR A 331 -24.13 -16.71 -0.28
C THR A 331 -23.79 -17.62 0.90
N GLY A 332 -22.76 -17.29 1.69
CA GLY A 332 -22.29 -18.10 2.82
C GLY A 332 -21.80 -19.52 2.43
N ALA A 333 -21.82 -19.84 1.14
CA ALA A 333 -21.33 -21.08 0.58
C ALA A 333 -19.82 -20.94 0.40
N LEU A 334 -19.04 -21.79 1.08
CA LEU A 334 -17.61 -21.94 0.82
C LEU A 334 -17.39 -22.14 -0.70
N PRO A 335 -16.71 -21.22 -1.40
CA PRO A 335 -16.35 -21.42 -2.79
C PRO A 335 -15.39 -22.60 -2.94
N PRO A 336 -15.26 -23.15 -4.17
CA PRO A 336 -13.98 -23.73 -4.56
C PRO A 336 -12.95 -22.60 -4.56
N VAL A 337 -12.19 -22.48 -3.46
CA VAL A 337 -11.02 -21.58 -3.25
C VAL A 337 -10.18 -21.42 -4.53
N LEU A 338 -10.08 -22.50 -5.30
CA LEU A 338 -9.43 -22.60 -6.60
C LEU A 338 -9.85 -21.52 -7.63
N GLN A 339 -11.11 -21.06 -7.66
CA GLN A 339 -11.55 -20.07 -8.67
C GLN A 339 -11.07 -18.65 -8.32
N GLU A 340 -11.13 -18.28 -7.05
CA GLU A 340 -10.61 -17.00 -6.57
C GLU A 340 -9.08 -16.92 -6.72
N GLU A 341 -8.39 -18.00 -6.34
CA GLU A 341 -6.94 -18.14 -6.55
C GLU A 341 -6.58 -18.03 -8.03
N PHE A 342 -7.32 -18.70 -8.92
CA PHE A 342 -7.10 -18.63 -10.36
C PHE A 342 -7.21 -17.20 -10.91
N LEU A 343 -8.23 -16.43 -10.51
CA LEU A 343 -8.37 -15.03 -10.94
C LEU A 343 -7.20 -14.17 -10.44
N ARG A 344 -6.80 -14.36 -9.17
CA ARG A 344 -5.65 -13.66 -8.56
C ARG A 344 -4.35 -13.98 -9.30
N ASP A 345 -4.08 -15.25 -9.58
CA ASP A 345 -2.85 -15.70 -10.24
C ASP A 345 -2.76 -15.15 -11.68
N ARG A 346 -3.90 -15.07 -12.38
CA ARG A 346 -3.97 -14.42 -13.70
C ARG A 346 -3.70 -12.93 -13.63
N LEU A 347 -4.26 -12.22 -12.64
CA LEU A 347 -3.99 -10.80 -12.43
C LEU A 347 -2.49 -10.58 -12.13
N ALA A 348 -1.91 -11.40 -11.25
CA ALA A 348 -0.49 -11.36 -10.94
C ALA A 348 0.39 -11.61 -12.18
N SER A 349 0.01 -12.56 -13.04
CA SER A 349 0.73 -12.84 -14.29
C SER A 349 0.71 -11.67 -15.27
N LEU A 350 -0.45 -11.00 -15.40
CA LEU A 350 -0.57 -9.78 -16.21
C LEU A 350 0.32 -8.65 -15.66
N GLU A 351 0.26 -8.43 -14.35
CA GLU A 351 1.06 -7.39 -13.70
C GLU A 351 2.56 -7.66 -13.82
N GLN A 352 2.99 -8.92 -13.66
CA GLN A 352 4.40 -9.31 -13.83
C GLN A 352 4.89 -9.09 -15.27
N THR A 353 4.04 -9.40 -16.25
CA THR A 353 4.35 -9.17 -17.67
C THR A 353 4.54 -7.67 -17.96
N ALA A 354 3.61 -6.85 -17.46
CA ALA A 354 3.68 -5.40 -17.61
C ALA A 354 4.90 -4.81 -16.88
N GLN A 355 5.15 -5.24 -15.65
CA GLN A 355 6.30 -4.80 -14.86
C GLN A 355 7.62 -5.11 -15.58
N THR A 356 7.75 -6.31 -16.14
CA THR A 356 8.96 -6.70 -16.90
C THR A 356 9.20 -5.77 -18.10
N LYS A 357 8.13 -5.42 -18.85
CA LYS A 357 8.23 -4.48 -19.97
C LYS A 357 8.57 -3.07 -19.50
N LEU A 358 7.96 -2.61 -18.39
CA LEU A 358 8.21 -1.29 -17.81
C LEU A 358 9.62 -1.16 -17.23
N ASP A 359 10.14 -2.19 -16.58
CA ASP A 359 11.51 -2.24 -16.06
C ASP A 359 12.53 -2.18 -17.20
N GLN A 360 12.26 -2.88 -18.31
CA GLN A 360 13.09 -2.82 -19.51
C GLN A 360 13.05 -1.44 -20.17
N LEU A 361 11.88 -0.80 -20.23
CA LEU A 361 11.73 0.57 -20.72
C LEU A 361 12.48 1.56 -19.82
N LEU A 362 12.36 1.41 -18.50
CA LEU A 362 13.06 2.23 -17.51
C LEU A 362 14.58 2.02 -17.57
N PHE A 363 15.03 0.80 -17.80
CA PHE A 363 16.44 0.49 -18.05
C PHE A 363 16.97 1.22 -19.28
N ASN A 364 16.23 1.20 -20.40
CA ASN A 364 16.60 1.93 -21.60
C ASN A 364 16.68 3.43 -21.32
N HIS A 365 15.73 3.98 -20.57
CA HIS A 365 15.75 5.39 -20.16
C HIS A 365 16.98 5.72 -19.30
N PHE A 366 17.26 4.95 -18.25
CA PHE A 366 18.43 5.15 -17.38
C PHE A 366 19.75 5.08 -18.15
N SER A 367 19.89 4.09 -19.02
CA SER A 367 21.16 3.77 -19.68
C SER A 367 21.41 4.59 -20.94
N GLN A 368 20.39 4.77 -21.80
CA GLN A 368 20.52 5.39 -23.12
C GLN A 368 20.16 6.88 -23.07
N THR A 369 19.06 7.25 -22.40
CA THR A 369 18.62 8.65 -22.33
C THR A 369 19.42 9.44 -21.30
N LEU A 370 19.56 8.91 -20.08
CA LEU A 370 20.24 9.60 -18.98
C LEU A 370 21.74 9.28 -18.88
N GLY A 371 22.23 8.25 -19.57
CA GLY A 371 23.65 7.89 -19.58
C GLY A 371 24.21 7.43 -18.24
N ILE A 372 23.36 6.93 -17.33
CA ILE A 372 23.74 6.58 -15.95
C ILE A 372 24.69 5.38 -15.95
N ARG A 373 25.70 5.42 -15.08
CA ARG A 373 26.66 4.32 -14.88
C ARG A 373 26.79 3.96 -13.42
N VAL A 374 27.06 2.70 -13.13
CA VAL A 374 27.36 2.28 -11.76
C VAL A 374 28.78 2.69 -11.43
N THR A 375 28.95 3.49 -10.37
CA THR A 375 30.25 3.91 -9.86
C THR A 375 30.44 3.29 -8.49
N VAL A 376 31.55 2.58 -8.31
CA VAL A 376 31.88 1.94 -7.04
C VAL A 376 32.35 3.02 -6.05
N PRO A 377 31.80 3.10 -4.82
CA PRO A 377 32.23 4.07 -3.82
C PRO A 377 33.74 3.98 -3.50
N LYS A 378 34.41 5.13 -3.36
CA LYS A 378 35.88 5.23 -3.16
C LYS A 378 36.43 4.38 -1.99
N MET A 379 35.67 4.24 -0.89
CA MET A 379 36.08 3.43 0.27
C MET A 379 36.30 1.94 -0.07
N LEU A 380 35.70 1.45 -1.15
CA LEU A 380 35.73 0.05 -1.58
C LEU A 380 36.64 -0.19 -2.79
N ALA A 381 37.19 0.89 -3.38
CA ALA A 381 38.15 0.82 -4.48
C ALA A 381 39.54 0.32 -4.04
N THR A 382 39.76 0.14 -2.73
CA THR A 382 40.96 -0.47 -2.13
C THR A 382 40.87 -1.99 -2.00
N MET A 383 39.71 -2.61 -2.25
CA MET A 383 39.56 -4.07 -2.31
C MET A 383 40.03 -4.58 -3.69
N PRO A 384 40.92 -5.59 -3.76
CA PRO A 384 41.48 -6.05 -5.04
C PRO A 384 40.42 -6.61 -5.98
N GLY A 385 40.50 -6.26 -7.28
CA GLY A 385 39.70 -6.86 -8.36
C GLY A 385 38.39 -6.16 -8.78
N ARG A 386 38.02 -5.01 -8.19
CA ARG A 386 36.76 -4.33 -8.55
C ARG A 386 36.94 -3.15 -9.53
N LEU A 387 36.21 -3.21 -10.65
CA LEU A 387 36.14 -2.14 -11.64
C LEU A 387 35.56 -0.86 -11.03
N ARG A 388 36.25 0.29 -11.18
CA ARG A 388 35.79 1.58 -10.64
C ARG A 388 34.45 2.06 -11.21
N ARG A 389 34.07 1.58 -12.40
CA ARG A 389 32.80 1.87 -13.08
C ARG A 389 32.35 0.67 -13.94
N ARG A 390 31.05 0.38 -13.97
CA ARG A 390 30.43 -0.60 -14.89
C ARG A 390 29.15 -0.05 -15.52
N ARG A 391 28.70 -0.68 -16.61
CA ARG A 391 27.39 -0.38 -17.22
C ARG A 391 26.27 -0.85 -16.28
N LEU A 392 25.14 -0.13 -16.30
CA LEU A 392 23.91 -0.62 -15.69
C LEU A 392 23.47 -1.91 -16.38
N THR A 393 22.78 -2.75 -15.62
CA THR A 393 22.10 -3.95 -16.08
C THR A 393 20.60 -3.84 -15.74
N LEU A 394 19.77 -4.67 -16.36
CA LEU A 394 18.34 -4.71 -16.01
C LEU A 394 18.12 -5.07 -14.52
N ALA A 395 18.95 -5.97 -13.98
CA ALA A 395 18.88 -6.36 -12.57
C ALA A 395 19.12 -5.18 -11.61
N ASP A 396 19.95 -4.19 -12.00
CA ASP A 396 20.13 -2.98 -11.20
C ASP A 396 18.83 -2.14 -11.14
N ILE A 397 18.02 -2.15 -12.20
CA ILE A 397 16.73 -1.45 -12.22
C ILE A 397 15.67 -2.20 -11.42
N VAL A 398 15.59 -3.52 -11.59
CA VAL A 398 14.67 -4.38 -10.81
C VAL A 398 14.95 -4.26 -9.31
N ALA A 399 16.23 -4.15 -8.91
CA ALA A 399 16.63 -3.97 -7.52
C ALA A 399 16.17 -2.63 -6.90
N LEU A 400 15.79 -1.64 -7.72
CA LEU A 400 15.18 -0.39 -7.25
C LEU A 400 13.69 -0.52 -6.95
N THR A 401 13.08 -1.67 -7.29
CA THR A 401 11.65 -1.97 -7.15
C THR A 401 10.77 -0.81 -7.65
N PRO A 402 10.92 -0.40 -8.92
CA PRO A 402 10.29 0.83 -9.41
C PRO A 402 8.76 0.75 -9.38
N PHE A 403 8.13 1.84 -8.95
CA PHE A 403 6.68 1.98 -8.96
C PHE A 403 6.22 2.82 -10.16
N HIS A 404 5.60 2.16 -11.14
CA HIS A 404 5.08 2.81 -12.35
C HIS A 404 3.65 3.33 -12.11
N TRP A 405 3.56 4.55 -11.59
CA TRP A 405 2.30 5.25 -11.30
C TRP A 405 1.28 5.18 -12.44
N GLY A 406 1.70 5.46 -13.68
CA GLY A 406 0.81 5.48 -14.84
C GLY A 406 0.18 4.12 -15.16
N PHE A 407 0.78 3.01 -14.69
CA PHE A 407 0.24 1.65 -14.82
C PHE A 407 -0.54 1.20 -13.57
N HIS A 408 -0.01 1.47 -12.38
CA HIS A 408 -0.61 0.99 -11.14
C HIS A 408 -1.84 1.78 -10.73
N TYR A 409 -1.79 3.11 -10.88
CA TYR A 409 -2.89 4.05 -10.60
C TYR A 409 -3.32 4.78 -11.87
N HIS A 410 -3.42 4.03 -12.97
CA HIS A 410 -3.79 4.57 -14.27
C HIS A 410 -5.02 5.50 -14.23
N PRO A 411 -6.16 5.12 -13.60
CA PRO A 411 -7.34 5.99 -13.58
C PRO A 411 -7.06 7.37 -12.96
N GLN A 412 -6.34 7.41 -11.83
CA GLN A 412 -6.02 8.65 -11.12
C GLN A 412 -5.03 9.49 -11.92
N ILE A 413 -3.99 8.87 -12.49
CA ILE A 413 -3.00 9.59 -13.30
C ILE A 413 -3.64 10.18 -14.58
N THR A 414 -4.59 9.49 -15.21
CA THR A 414 -5.25 10.00 -16.42
C THR A 414 -6.11 11.24 -16.21
N VAL A 415 -6.64 11.43 -15.00
CA VAL A 415 -7.43 12.64 -14.64
C VAL A 415 -6.56 13.76 -14.07
N GLY A 416 -5.23 13.59 -14.06
CA GLY A 416 -4.27 14.62 -13.63
C GLY A 416 -3.67 14.38 -12.25
N GLY A 417 -3.99 13.28 -11.58
CA GLY A 417 -3.46 12.92 -10.27
C GLY A 417 -4.55 12.66 -9.23
N PHE A 418 -4.12 12.63 -7.98
CA PHE A 418 -4.98 12.45 -6.81
C PHE A 418 -5.52 13.80 -6.32
N ASP A 419 -6.71 13.76 -5.73
CA ASP A 419 -7.32 14.94 -5.12
C ASP A 419 -6.52 15.42 -3.92
N ILE A 420 -6.01 14.48 -3.12
CA ILE A 420 -5.24 14.76 -1.92
C ILE A 420 -4.03 13.82 -1.86
N VAL A 421 -2.84 14.38 -1.70
CA VAL A 421 -1.61 13.61 -1.45
C VAL A 421 -1.07 14.02 -0.10
N LEU A 422 -1.05 13.09 0.85
CA LEU A 422 -0.69 13.33 2.24
C LEU A 422 0.34 12.32 2.70
N THR A 423 1.49 12.79 3.20
CA THR A 423 2.59 11.89 3.54
C THR A 423 3.56 12.45 4.57
N GLN A 424 4.24 11.55 5.27
CA GLN A 424 5.41 11.87 6.09
C GLN A 424 6.59 11.14 5.47
N PRO A 425 7.38 11.84 4.63
CA PRO A 425 8.41 11.17 3.87
C PRO A 425 9.54 10.68 4.80
N PRO A 426 10.25 9.60 4.41
CA PRO A 426 11.44 9.16 5.13
C PRO A 426 12.46 10.29 5.20
N GLN A 427 13.05 10.49 6.38
CA GLN A 427 13.92 11.63 6.65
C GLN A 427 15.38 11.37 6.24
N GLY A 428 16.14 12.47 6.21
CA GLY A 428 17.58 12.43 6.00
C GLY A 428 18.03 12.39 4.55
N THR A 429 19.36 12.26 4.39
CA THR A 429 20.01 12.33 3.08
C THR A 429 20.07 10.95 2.42
N LEU A 430 19.98 10.94 1.09
CA LEU A 430 20.14 9.74 0.28
C LEU A 430 21.62 9.29 0.27
N ARG A 431 21.98 8.50 1.29
CA ARG A 431 23.29 7.88 1.51
C ARG A 431 23.10 6.51 2.19
N PRO A 432 24.02 5.55 2.02
CA PRO A 432 24.00 4.32 2.81
C PRO A 432 24.02 4.64 4.30
N SER A 433 23.10 4.04 5.04
CA SER A 433 22.86 4.31 6.46
C SER A 433 23.27 3.07 7.25
N PRO A 434 24.24 3.16 8.18
CA PRO A 434 24.64 2.03 9.02
C PRO A 434 23.46 1.39 9.74
N GLU A 435 22.52 2.22 10.21
CA GLU A 435 21.32 1.80 10.90
C GLU A 435 20.35 1.05 9.98
N ASP A 436 20.10 1.57 8.76
CA ASP A 436 19.20 0.91 7.79
C ASP A 436 19.81 -0.42 7.34
N PHE A 437 21.11 -0.44 7.11
CA PHE A 437 21.86 -1.62 6.71
C PHE A 437 21.84 -2.69 7.79
N TYR A 438 22.07 -2.29 9.05
CA TYR A 438 22.00 -3.19 10.20
C TYR A 438 20.61 -3.82 10.33
N GLN A 439 19.56 -3.01 10.28
CA GLN A 439 18.18 -3.48 10.40
C GLN A 439 17.81 -4.44 9.26
N ARG A 440 18.14 -4.10 8.01
CA ARG A 440 17.83 -4.93 6.83
C ARG A 440 18.56 -6.28 6.82
N HIS A 441 19.75 -6.34 7.42
CA HIS A 441 20.59 -7.53 7.45
C HIS A 441 20.76 -8.09 8.86
N GLN A 442 19.82 -7.83 9.76
CA GLN A 442 19.91 -8.14 11.19
C GLN A 442 20.30 -9.60 11.46
N HIS A 443 19.74 -10.55 10.71
CA HIS A 443 20.09 -11.97 10.84
C HIS A 443 21.58 -12.28 10.64
N HIS A 444 22.28 -11.57 9.74
CA HIS A 444 23.73 -11.72 9.58
C HIS A 444 24.48 -11.13 10.78
N PHE A 445 24.03 -9.96 11.27
CA PHE A 445 24.64 -9.30 12.42
C PHE A 445 24.50 -10.14 13.70
N GLU A 446 23.32 -10.70 13.94
CA GLU A 446 23.05 -11.63 15.05
C GLU A 446 23.90 -12.89 14.95
N ALA A 447 24.00 -13.50 13.75
CA ALA A 447 24.84 -14.68 13.53
C ALA A 447 26.33 -14.42 13.80
N PHE A 448 26.80 -13.18 13.61
CA PHE A 448 28.18 -12.78 13.92
C PHE A 448 28.35 -12.21 15.33
N GLY A 449 27.27 -12.04 16.11
CA GLY A 449 27.33 -11.43 17.44
C GLY A 449 27.74 -9.95 17.41
N ILE A 450 27.42 -9.22 16.34
CA ILE A 450 27.79 -7.81 16.15
C ILE A 450 26.57 -6.95 16.41
N ASP A 451 26.65 -6.05 17.40
CA ASP A 451 25.60 -5.06 17.64
C ASP A 451 25.76 -3.79 16.78
N LEU A 452 24.71 -2.96 16.75
CA LEU A 452 24.70 -1.73 15.95
C LEU A 452 25.79 -0.73 16.37
N ALA A 453 26.07 -0.62 17.68
CA ALA A 453 27.06 0.32 18.20
C ALA A 453 28.49 -0.06 17.76
N THR A 454 28.81 -1.35 17.83
CA THR A 454 30.06 -1.94 17.36
C THR A 454 30.17 -1.79 15.86
N PHE A 455 29.10 -2.05 15.11
CA PHE A 455 29.11 -1.83 13.66
C PHE A 455 29.36 -0.37 13.29
N LYS A 456 28.71 0.59 13.96
CA LYS A 456 28.92 2.03 13.71
C LYS A 456 30.36 2.46 13.95
N THR A 457 31.00 1.91 14.98
CA THR A 457 32.36 2.30 15.40
C THR A 457 33.45 1.59 14.58
N ASN A 458 33.32 0.27 14.38
CA ASN A 458 34.37 -0.59 13.81
C ASN A 458 34.04 -1.08 12.38
N ARG A 459 33.12 -0.39 11.68
CA ARG A 459 32.59 -0.81 10.37
C ARG A 459 33.64 -1.30 9.39
N GLN A 460 34.73 -0.55 9.22
CA GLN A 460 35.73 -0.88 8.18
C GLN A 460 36.39 -2.23 8.43
N ASP A 461 36.73 -2.52 9.68
CA ASP A 461 37.38 -3.78 10.04
C ASP A 461 36.40 -4.94 10.01
N LEU A 462 35.16 -4.73 10.46
CA LEU A 462 34.09 -5.72 10.34
C LEU A 462 33.79 -6.08 8.87
N LEU A 463 33.74 -5.09 7.97
CA LEU A 463 33.56 -5.34 6.54
C LEU A 463 34.79 -6.03 5.90
N ARG A 464 36.00 -5.96 6.50
CA ARG A 464 37.16 -6.75 6.04
C ARG A 464 37.09 -8.19 6.54
N GLN A 465 36.59 -8.39 7.75
CA GLN A 465 36.49 -9.71 8.39
C GLN A 465 35.32 -10.53 7.84
N HIS A 466 34.18 -9.88 7.54
CA HIS A 466 32.96 -10.54 7.09
C HIS A 466 32.67 -10.22 5.61
N SER A 467 33.10 -11.11 4.71
CA SER A 467 33.00 -10.91 3.26
C SER A 467 31.56 -10.71 2.76
N ILE A 468 30.57 -11.38 3.37
CA ILE A 468 29.15 -11.23 3.03
C ILE A 468 28.64 -9.81 3.36
N LEU A 469 28.95 -9.29 4.55
CA LEU A 469 28.59 -7.92 4.93
C LEU A 469 29.27 -6.89 4.01
N ALA A 470 30.51 -7.16 3.61
CA ALA A 470 31.22 -6.34 2.63
C ALA A 470 30.49 -6.27 1.29
N GLN A 471 30.06 -7.41 0.76
CA GLN A 471 29.34 -7.50 -0.51
C GLN A 471 28.00 -6.77 -0.45
N LEU A 472 27.21 -6.98 0.61
CA LEU A 472 25.93 -6.33 0.82
C LEU A 472 26.08 -4.81 0.94
N TRP A 473 27.05 -4.33 1.74
CA TRP A 473 27.32 -2.89 1.90
C TRP A 473 27.72 -2.23 0.58
N VAL A 474 28.46 -2.95 -0.27
CA VAL A 474 28.83 -2.47 -1.61
C VAL A 474 27.61 -2.37 -2.51
N ALA A 475 26.77 -3.41 -2.53
CA ALA A 475 25.56 -3.41 -3.34
C ALA A 475 24.66 -2.22 -2.95
N GLU A 476 24.46 -1.96 -1.65
CA GLU A 476 23.71 -0.79 -1.18
C GLU A 476 24.37 0.54 -1.63
N GLY A 477 25.70 0.63 -1.53
CA GLY A 477 26.46 1.79 -1.99
C GLY A 477 26.33 2.05 -3.49
N GLU A 478 26.35 1.00 -4.31
CA GLU A 478 26.13 1.07 -5.76
C GLU A 478 24.71 1.56 -6.07
N THR A 479 23.70 0.95 -5.42
CA THR A 479 22.29 1.32 -5.54
C THR A 479 22.04 2.77 -5.26
N VAL A 480 22.58 3.28 -4.15
CA VAL A 480 22.49 4.70 -3.81
C VAL A 480 23.22 5.56 -4.85
N ALA A 481 24.37 5.14 -5.36
CA ALA A 481 25.17 5.93 -6.30
C ALA A 481 24.48 6.15 -7.66
N TYR A 482 23.88 5.12 -8.26
CA TYR A 482 23.15 5.29 -9.52
C TYR A 482 21.75 5.89 -9.33
N SER A 483 21.09 5.67 -8.18
CA SER A 483 19.85 6.39 -7.82
C SER A 483 20.09 7.90 -7.70
N ARG A 484 21.20 8.32 -7.07
CA ARG A 484 21.58 9.74 -6.99
C ARG A 484 21.85 10.36 -8.36
N GLN A 485 22.40 9.59 -9.31
CA GLN A 485 22.57 10.06 -10.69
C GLN A 485 21.20 10.24 -11.36
N TYR A 486 20.30 9.26 -11.22
CA TYR A 486 18.93 9.37 -11.71
C TYR A 486 18.24 10.64 -11.20
N PHE A 487 18.23 10.88 -9.89
CA PHE A 487 17.58 12.07 -9.32
C PHE A 487 18.21 13.40 -9.76
N ARG A 488 19.47 13.40 -10.21
CA ARG A 488 20.16 14.62 -10.69
C ARG A 488 20.00 14.85 -12.19
N CYS A 489 19.63 13.83 -12.94
CA CYS A 489 19.52 13.89 -14.40
C CYS A 489 18.08 13.80 -14.88
N SER A 490 17.18 13.22 -14.08
CA SER A 490 15.77 13.05 -14.44
C SER A 490 15.03 14.40 -14.40
N PRO A 491 14.21 14.70 -15.43
CA PRO A 491 13.38 15.91 -15.45
C PRO A 491 12.33 15.93 -14.33
N ASP A 492 11.89 14.77 -13.83
CA ASP A 492 10.97 14.62 -12.70
C ASP A 492 11.47 15.31 -11.42
N TYR A 493 12.78 15.52 -11.33
CA TYR A 493 13.47 16.05 -10.16
C TYR A 493 14.27 17.31 -10.48
N ALA A 494 13.69 18.22 -11.27
CA ALA A 494 14.33 19.45 -11.72
C ALA A 494 14.94 20.32 -10.59
N LEU A 495 14.40 20.29 -9.37
CA LEU A 495 14.98 21.03 -8.23
C LEU A 495 16.27 20.39 -7.69
N GLN A 496 16.63 19.19 -8.15
CA GLN A 496 17.88 18.50 -7.81
C GLN A 496 18.96 18.69 -8.89
N THR A 497 18.62 19.23 -10.06
CA THR A 497 19.54 19.40 -11.20
C THR A 497 20.39 20.67 -11.09
N SER A 498 19.92 21.69 -10.35
CA SER A 498 20.54 23.02 -10.27
C SER A 498 21.40 23.22 -9.01
N GLY A 499 22.72 23.37 -9.23
CA GLY A 499 23.70 23.73 -8.19
C GLY A 499 24.75 22.63 -7.95
N ALA A 500 26.00 23.04 -7.74
CA ALA A 500 27.21 22.22 -7.65
C ALA A 500 27.00 20.76 -7.23
N ALA A 501 27.65 19.83 -7.94
CA ALA A 501 27.61 18.36 -7.81
C ALA A 501 27.81 17.76 -6.39
N GLN A 502 28.02 18.62 -5.39
CA GLN A 502 28.28 18.33 -3.98
C GLN A 502 27.09 18.55 -3.03
N LYS A 503 25.93 19.10 -3.45
CA LYS A 503 24.78 19.20 -2.54
C LYS A 503 24.20 17.82 -2.18
N ALA A 504 23.89 17.64 -0.91
CA ALA A 504 23.21 16.46 -0.40
C ALA A 504 21.78 16.39 -0.97
N ILE A 505 21.36 15.20 -1.38
CA ILE A 505 19.98 14.94 -1.81
C ILE A 505 19.21 14.50 -0.58
N TYR A 506 18.13 15.21 -0.26
CA TYR A 506 17.26 14.90 0.88
C TYR A 506 16.04 14.14 0.37
N ARG A 507 15.67 13.08 1.07
CA ARG A 507 14.50 12.26 0.72
C ARG A 507 13.22 13.07 0.73
N SER A 508 13.00 13.92 1.75
CA SER A 508 11.83 14.81 1.82
C SER A 508 11.66 15.66 0.55
N LYS A 509 12.74 16.28 0.05
CA LYS A 509 12.72 17.09 -1.19
C LYS A 509 12.40 16.29 -2.46
N LEU A 510 12.79 15.02 -2.52
CA LEU A 510 12.41 14.14 -3.62
C LEU A 510 10.91 13.83 -3.53
N PHE A 511 10.42 13.50 -2.33
CA PHE A 511 9.00 13.29 -2.09
C PHE A 511 8.18 14.55 -2.37
N SER A 512 8.67 15.76 -2.06
CA SER A 512 7.92 16.99 -2.37
C SER A 512 7.65 17.17 -3.85
N GLN A 513 8.67 16.96 -4.69
CA GLN A 513 8.49 17.03 -6.15
C GLN A 513 7.57 15.90 -6.65
N ARG A 514 7.73 14.69 -6.12
CA ARG A 514 6.89 13.55 -6.50
C ARG A 514 5.43 13.77 -6.10
N CYS A 515 5.16 14.20 -4.88
CA CYS A 515 3.80 14.44 -4.39
C CYS A 515 3.12 15.57 -5.17
N ALA A 516 3.83 16.66 -5.46
CA ALA A 516 3.32 17.74 -6.30
C ALA A 516 2.97 17.24 -7.72
N ALA A 517 3.79 16.37 -8.30
CA ALA A 517 3.53 15.80 -9.63
C ALA A 517 2.39 14.75 -9.65
N LEU A 518 2.02 14.23 -8.47
CA LEU A 518 0.91 13.27 -8.32
C LEU A 518 -0.38 13.93 -7.83
N THR A 519 -0.35 15.21 -7.47
CA THR A 519 -1.53 15.95 -7.04
C THR A 519 -2.12 16.66 -8.24
N GLN A 520 -3.44 16.57 -8.40
CA GLN A 520 -4.13 17.28 -9.48
C GLN A 520 -4.06 18.81 -9.29
N PRO A 521 -4.33 19.63 -10.33
CA PRO A 521 -4.17 21.09 -10.26
C PRO A 521 -4.96 21.80 -9.14
N GLN A 522 -6.10 21.25 -8.71
CA GLN A 522 -6.93 21.78 -7.63
C GLN A 522 -6.86 20.93 -6.35
N GLY A 523 -5.94 19.97 -6.32
CA GLY A 523 -5.75 19.08 -5.20
C GLY A 523 -4.91 19.70 -4.07
N ILE A 524 -4.84 18.98 -2.96
CA ILE A 524 -4.04 19.37 -1.79
C ILE A 524 -2.85 18.44 -1.65
N THR A 525 -1.65 19.01 -1.62
CA THR A 525 -0.44 18.29 -1.20
C THR A 525 -0.09 18.67 0.24
N ALA A 526 -0.04 17.70 1.14
CA ALA A 526 0.37 17.88 2.52
C ALA A 526 1.59 17.00 2.83
N ILE A 527 2.70 17.64 3.20
CA ILE A 527 3.96 16.96 3.54
C ILE A 527 4.29 17.33 4.97
N VAL A 528 4.26 16.32 5.83
CA VAL A 528 4.55 16.49 7.25
C VAL A 528 6.06 16.39 7.47
N GLU A 529 6.70 17.52 7.75
CA GLU A 529 8.11 17.59 8.16
C GLU A 529 8.20 17.85 9.67
N HIS A 530 8.65 16.87 10.45
CA HIS A 530 8.91 16.95 11.91
C HIS A 530 7.77 17.43 12.81
N GLY A 531 6.93 16.50 13.32
CA GLY A 531 5.89 16.80 14.31
C GLY A 531 4.78 17.66 13.72
N ILE A 532 3.54 17.18 13.74
CA ILE A 532 2.39 17.92 13.20
C ILE A 532 2.14 19.19 14.02
#